data_AF-A0AAJ6NA52-F1
#
_entry.id   AF-A0AAJ6NA52-F1
#
_cell.length_a   1.000
_cell.length_b   1.000
_cell.length_c   1.000
_cell.angle_alpha   90.00
_cell.angle_beta   90.00
_cell.angle_gamma   90.00
#
_symmetry.space_group_name_H-M   'P 1'
#
loop_
_entity.id
_entity.type
_entity.pdbx_description
1 polymer ?
#
loop_
_entity_poly.entity_id
_entity_poly.type
_entity_poly.pdbx_seq_one_letter_code
_entity_poly.pdbx_strand_id
1 'polypeptide(L)'
;MSNLIISNIENRLISYQNHLVLVDRDVAELYGVQTKEINQAVVNNKDKFPKDYVIELTKEGKNELVKNFDRFEKLKHSTANPKAFTEKGLYMLATIIKSDLATQTTLQIIETFAKVRELSRNINGIMQTTDETEQKSLADRSNKILEEIIDVADDILTDEQDGELIETVTKFEFNLGFAKVSRSIKKIQK
;
A
#
# COMPACT_ATOMS: atom_id res chain seq x y z
N MET A 1 12.48 22.39 -7.15
CA MET A 1 12.44 22.17 -5.69
C MET A 1 11.85 20.79 -5.47
N SER A 2 12.63 19.91 -4.83
CA SER A 2 12.32 18.52 -4.43
C SER A 2 11.18 17.80 -5.16
N ASN A 3 11.54 16.95 -6.12
CA ASN A 3 10.66 15.88 -6.60
C ASN A 3 10.27 15.01 -5.39
N LEU A 4 9.08 15.25 -4.84
CA LEU A 4 8.43 14.30 -3.95
C LEU A 4 8.19 13.04 -4.78
N ILE A 5 8.98 12.00 -4.53
CA ILE A 5 8.63 10.66 -4.99
C ILE A 5 7.32 10.33 -4.28
N ILE A 6 6.20 10.49 -4.98
CA ILE A 6 4.91 9.95 -4.56
C ILE A 6 5.06 8.44 -4.63
N SER A 7 5.60 7.83 -3.58
CA SER A 7 5.56 6.39 -3.48
C SER A 7 4.19 6.00 -2.96
N ASN A 8 3.29 5.60 -3.87
CA ASN A 8 1.94 5.14 -3.55
C ASN A 8 2.00 4.09 -2.45
N ILE A 9 1.44 4.41 -1.28
CA ILE A 9 1.43 3.55 -0.09
C ILE A 9 0.74 2.23 -0.41
N GLU A 10 -0.26 2.27 -1.28
CA GLU A 10 -1.04 1.14 -1.78
C GLU A 10 -0.16 0.06 -2.42
N ASN A 11 0.89 0.45 -3.15
CA ASN A 11 1.85 -0.47 -3.77
C ASN A 11 2.81 -1.10 -2.75
N ARG A 12 2.87 -0.53 -1.54
CA ARG A 12 3.69 -1.01 -0.44
C ARG A 12 2.92 -1.90 0.54
N LEU A 13 1.59 -1.93 0.46
CA LEU A 13 0.75 -2.80 1.29
C LEU A 13 0.94 -4.27 0.90
N ILE A 14 1.09 -5.11 1.93
CA ILE A 14 1.29 -6.55 1.77
C ILE A 14 0.29 -7.27 2.66
N SER A 15 -0.29 -8.36 2.15
CA SER A 15 -1.07 -9.27 2.97
C SER A 15 -0.14 -10.27 3.65
N TYR A 16 -0.13 -10.28 4.98
CA TYR A 16 0.62 -11.25 5.77
C TYR A 16 -0.21 -11.69 6.98
N GLN A 17 -0.43 -13.01 7.11
CA GLN A 17 -1.22 -13.59 8.21
C GLN A 17 -2.59 -12.89 8.41
N ASN A 18 -3.30 -12.64 7.32
CA ASN A 18 -4.61 -11.96 7.28
C ASN A 18 -4.58 -10.49 7.73
N HIS A 19 -3.40 -9.89 7.83
CA HIS A 19 -3.22 -8.47 8.09
C HIS A 19 -2.68 -7.78 6.84
N LEU A 20 -3.23 -6.62 6.54
CA LEU A 20 -2.60 -5.69 5.62
C LEU A 20 -1.52 -4.92 6.38
N VAL A 21 -0.28 -5.02 5.92
CA VAL A 21 0.91 -4.54 6.63
C VAL A 21 1.82 -3.71 5.74
N LEU A 22 2.58 -2.82 6.36
CA LEU A 22 3.77 -2.19 5.76
C LEU A 22 5.03 -2.75 6.40
N VAL A 23 6.00 -3.11 5.59
CA VAL A 23 7.30 -3.61 6.07
C VAL A 23 8.14 -2.44 6.61
N ASP A 24 8.90 -2.66 7.68
CA ASP A 24 9.72 -1.66 8.37
C ASP A 24 10.58 -0.80 7.44
N ARG A 25 11.11 -1.40 6.37
CA ARG A 25 11.87 -0.72 5.33
C ARG A 25 11.02 0.24 4.50
N ASP A 26 9.82 -0.18 4.10
CA ASP A 26 8.86 0.66 3.38
C ASP A 26 8.40 1.82 4.29
N VAL A 27 8.10 1.54 5.57
CA VAL A 27 7.72 2.56 6.55
C VAL A 27 8.84 3.58 6.73
N ALA A 28 10.08 3.12 6.87
CA ALA A 28 11.23 3.99 7.06
C ALA A 28 11.46 4.92 5.85
N GLU A 29 11.36 4.37 4.64
CA GLU A 29 11.47 5.15 3.40
C GLU A 29 10.37 6.21 3.30
N LEU A 30 9.12 5.82 3.57
CA LEU A 30 7.97 6.73 3.59
C LEU A 30 8.10 7.84 4.65
N TYR A 31 8.71 7.54 5.81
CA TYR A 31 8.90 8.49 6.91
C TYR A 31 10.18 9.33 6.73
N GLY A 32 11.03 8.99 5.75
CA GLY A 32 12.33 9.63 5.52
C GLY A 32 13.35 9.37 6.63
N VAL A 33 13.29 8.21 7.27
CA VAL A 33 14.20 7.79 8.36
C VAL A 33 14.88 6.47 8.03
N GLN A 34 15.88 6.06 8.82
CA GLN A 34 16.48 4.73 8.65
C GLN A 34 15.58 3.63 9.23
N THR A 35 15.59 2.43 8.61
CA THR A 35 14.86 1.25 9.13
C THR A 35 15.23 0.90 10.57
N LYS A 36 16.48 1.20 10.98
CA LYS A 36 16.92 1.04 12.37
C LYS A 36 16.14 1.94 13.33
N GLU A 37 15.79 3.17 12.94
CA GLU A 37 15.06 4.12 13.78
C GLU A 37 13.63 3.64 14.03
N ILE A 38 12.95 3.15 12.99
CA ILE A 38 11.62 2.51 13.11
C ILE A 38 11.68 1.34 14.09
N ASN A 39 12.67 0.46 13.94
CA ASN A 39 12.84 -0.70 14.81
C ASN A 39 13.19 -0.31 16.25
N GLN A 40 14.01 0.72 16.44
CA GLN A 40 14.38 1.21 17.77
C GLN A 40 13.19 1.87 18.48
N ALA A 41 12.33 2.58 17.74
CA ALA A 41 11.11 3.17 18.28
C ALA A 41 10.20 2.11 18.92
N VAL A 42 10.07 0.93 18.29
CA VAL A 42 9.34 -0.21 18.86
C VAL A 42 10.02 -0.74 20.12
N VAL A 43 11.34 -0.96 20.06
CA VAL A 43 12.11 -1.52 21.19
C VAL A 43 12.09 -0.59 22.41
N ASN A 44 12.11 0.73 22.21
CA ASN A 44 12.12 1.72 23.28
C ASN A 44 10.73 1.98 23.87
N ASN A 45 9.65 1.63 23.17
CA ASN A 45 8.27 1.93 23.56
C ASN A 45 7.39 0.67 23.53
N LYS A 46 7.91 -0.47 24.02
CA LYS A 46 7.23 -1.78 23.93
C LYS A 46 5.82 -1.77 24.52
N ASP A 47 5.58 -0.95 25.53
CA ASP A 47 4.27 -0.72 26.16
C ASP A 47 3.21 -0.20 25.18
N LYS A 48 3.63 0.53 24.14
CA LYS A 48 2.76 1.06 23.08
C LYS A 48 2.50 0.08 21.94
N PHE A 49 3.20 -1.06 21.90
CA PHE A 49 3.02 -2.06 20.85
C PHE A 49 2.54 -3.39 21.46
N PRO A 50 1.23 -3.50 21.78
CA PRO A 50 0.63 -4.76 22.16
C PRO A 50 0.82 -5.85 21.09
N LYS A 51 0.45 -7.07 21.45
CA LYS A 51 0.40 -8.21 20.53
C LYS A 51 -0.34 -7.82 19.24
N ASP A 52 0.19 -8.26 18.09
CA ASP A 52 -0.37 -8.06 16.74
C ASP A 52 -0.23 -6.65 16.15
N TYR A 53 0.44 -5.70 16.84
CA TYR A 53 0.74 -4.38 16.27
C TYR A 53 1.95 -4.43 15.32
N VAL A 54 2.92 -5.27 15.68
CA VAL A 54 4.14 -5.49 14.92
C VAL A 54 4.34 -6.99 14.82
N ILE A 55 4.51 -7.48 13.60
CA ILE A 55 4.69 -8.90 13.30
C ILE A 55 6.12 -9.05 12.79
N GLU A 56 6.94 -9.86 13.46
CA GLU A 56 8.25 -10.21 12.93
C GLU A 56 8.09 -11.28 11.86
N LEU A 57 8.56 -11.02 10.64
CA LEU A 57 8.43 -12.00 9.55
C LEU A 57 9.31 -13.22 9.85
N THR A 58 8.80 -14.41 9.51
CA THR A 58 9.64 -15.61 9.51
C THR A 58 10.69 -15.55 8.40
N LYS A 59 11.67 -16.45 8.45
CA LYS A 59 12.66 -16.57 7.37
C LYS A 59 11.98 -16.88 6.02
N GLU A 60 10.95 -17.73 6.05
CA GLU A 60 10.13 -18.07 4.89
C GLU A 60 9.37 -16.84 4.39
N GLY A 61 8.74 -16.08 5.29
CA GLY A 61 8.06 -14.83 4.94
C GLY A 61 9.00 -13.79 4.32
N LYS A 62 10.22 -13.68 4.83
CA LYS A 62 11.27 -12.83 4.22
C LYS A 62 11.65 -13.31 2.82
N ASN A 63 11.81 -14.62 2.62
CA ASN A 63 12.17 -15.16 1.31
C ASN A 63 11.05 -14.95 0.29
N GLU A 64 9.79 -15.09 0.70
CA GLU A 64 8.63 -14.78 -0.12
C GLU A 64 8.58 -13.28 -0.47
N LEU A 65 8.85 -12.42 0.51
CA LEU A 65 8.94 -10.98 0.33
C LEU A 65 9.99 -10.61 -0.73
N VAL A 66 11.19 -11.19 -0.65
CA VAL A 66 12.27 -10.97 -1.62
C VAL A 66 11.92 -11.51 -3.00
N LYS A 67 11.24 -12.66 -3.07
CA LYS A 67 10.88 -13.30 -4.34
C LYS A 67 9.81 -12.54 -5.11
N ASN A 68 8.82 -11.98 -4.40
CA ASN A 68 7.64 -11.38 -5.02
C ASN A 68 7.78 -9.87 -5.25
N PHE A 69 8.79 -9.22 -4.67
CA PHE A 69 8.93 -7.78 -4.68
C PHE A 69 10.40 -7.34 -4.76
N ASP A 70 10.83 -6.88 -5.93
CA ASP A 70 12.23 -6.54 -6.22
C ASP A 70 12.80 -5.46 -5.28
N ARG A 71 11.97 -4.55 -4.75
CA ARG A 71 12.39 -3.52 -3.78
C ARG A 71 13.03 -4.12 -2.51
N PHE A 72 12.71 -5.37 -2.19
CA PHE A 72 13.25 -6.09 -1.04
C PHE A 72 14.47 -6.93 -1.34
N GLU A 73 15.04 -6.92 -2.55
CA GLU A 73 16.22 -7.74 -2.92
C GLU A 73 17.39 -7.63 -1.92
N LYS A 74 17.64 -6.43 -1.37
CA LYS A 74 18.70 -6.22 -0.36
C LYS A 74 18.51 -7.05 0.92
N LEU A 75 17.29 -7.52 1.21
CA LEU A 75 17.00 -8.40 2.35
C LEU A 75 17.44 -9.85 2.12
N LYS A 76 17.76 -10.25 0.88
CA LYS A 76 18.23 -11.60 0.53
C LYS A 76 19.44 -12.03 1.36
N HIS A 77 20.38 -11.12 1.55
CA HIS A 77 21.62 -11.35 2.31
C HIS A 77 21.57 -10.82 3.75
N SER A 78 20.46 -10.19 4.15
CA SER A 78 20.26 -9.74 5.52
C SER A 78 20.09 -10.94 6.45
N THR A 79 20.81 -10.93 7.58
CA THR A 79 20.61 -11.90 8.67
C THR A 79 19.40 -11.56 9.54
N ALA A 80 18.99 -10.28 9.56
CA ALA A 80 17.82 -9.83 10.30
C ALA A 80 16.52 -10.09 9.52
N ASN A 81 15.50 -10.54 10.23
CA ASN A 81 14.14 -10.61 9.70
C ASN A 81 13.48 -9.23 9.78
N PRO A 82 12.78 -8.81 8.72
CA PRO A 82 12.04 -7.56 8.73
C PRO A 82 10.87 -7.62 9.71
N LYS A 83 10.44 -6.46 10.20
CA LYS A 83 9.16 -6.32 10.91
C LYS A 83 8.08 -5.81 9.97
N ALA A 84 6.86 -6.29 10.14
CA ALA A 84 5.66 -5.79 9.46
C ALA A 84 4.78 -5.05 10.45
N PHE A 85 4.32 -3.87 10.08
CA PHE A 85 3.46 -3.03 10.89
C PHE A 85 2.03 -3.14 10.37
N THR A 86 1.12 -3.54 11.25
CA THR A 86 -0.31 -3.44 10.98
C THR A 86 -0.74 -1.98 11.05
N GLU A 87 -1.95 -1.66 10.59
CA GLU A 87 -2.53 -0.32 10.69
C GLU A 87 -2.40 0.27 12.11
N LYS A 88 -2.71 -0.53 13.13
CA LYS A 88 -2.62 -0.13 14.54
C LYS A 88 -1.17 0.11 14.97
N GLY A 89 -0.23 -0.70 14.49
CA GLY A 89 1.20 -0.49 14.72
C GLY A 89 1.71 0.80 14.09
N LEU A 90 1.25 1.13 12.89
CA LEU A 90 1.58 2.38 12.20
C LEU A 90 1.05 3.59 12.96
N TYR A 91 -0.17 3.50 13.52
CA TYR A 91 -0.71 4.56 14.37
C TYR A 91 0.16 4.79 15.60
N MET A 92 0.71 3.74 16.19
CA MET A 92 1.60 3.89 17.34
C MET A 92 2.96 4.48 16.96
N LEU A 93 3.52 4.08 15.82
CA LEU A 93 4.72 4.73 15.27
C LEU A 93 4.52 6.23 15.04
N ALA A 94 3.36 6.66 14.53
CA ALA A 94 3.06 8.07 14.33
C ALA A 94 3.05 8.89 15.63
N THR A 95 2.81 8.26 16.79
CA THR A 95 2.93 8.93 18.08
C THR A 95 4.38 9.13 18.54
N ILE A 96 5.34 8.40 17.95
CA ILE A 96 6.74 8.34 18.38
C ILE A 96 7.66 9.06 17.40
N ILE A 97 7.56 8.76 16.10
CA ILE A 97 8.38 9.38 15.07
C ILE A 97 7.76 10.73 14.68
N LYS A 98 8.50 11.81 14.92
CA LYS A 98 8.04 13.18 14.71
C LYS A 98 8.90 13.89 13.67
N SER A 99 8.29 14.17 12.53
CA SER A 99 8.79 15.09 11.50
C SER A 99 7.61 15.53 10.64
N ASP A 100 7.76 16.62 9.90
CA ASP A 100 6.72 17.09 8.98
C ASP A 100 6.39 16.02 7.93
N LEU A 101 7.43 15.37 7.39
CA LEU A 101 7.30 14.24 6.47
C LEU A 101 6.57 13.06 7.11
N ALA A 102 7.00 12.60 8.29
CA ALA A 102 6.35 11.48 8.98
C ALA A 102 4.88 11.76 9.31
N THR A 103 4.54 13.01 9.63
CA THR A 103 3.16 13.44 9.89
C THR A 103 2.32 13.37 8.62
N GLN A 104 2.81 13.94 7.51
CA GLN A 104 2.12 13.88 6.21
C GLN A 104 1.94 12.43 5.74
N THR A 105 3.00 11.63 5.82
CA THR A 105 2.96 10.20 5.51
C THR A 105 1.96 9.45 6.38
N THR A 106 1.87 9.76 7.68
CA THR A 106 0.88 9.15 8.56
C THR A 106 -0.55 9.43 8.09
N LEU A 107 -0.83 10.69 7.72
CA LEU A 107 -2.15 11.06 7.21
C LEU A 107 -2.48 10.28 5.93
N GLN A 108 -1.53 10.20 5.00
CA GLN A 108 -1.70 9.41 3.78
C GLN A 108 -1.95 7.92 4.09
N ILE A 109 -1.20 7.33 5.02
CA ILE A 109 -1.43 5.94 5.46
C ILE A 109 -2.86 5.78 6.00
N ILE A 110 -3.33 6.69 6.86
CA ILE A 110 -4.69 6.64 7.42
C ILE A 110 -5.74 6.65 6.30
N GLU A 111 -5.61 7.58 5.35
CA GLU A 111 -6.54 7.70 4.21
C GLU A 111 -6.50 6.45 3.32
N THR A 112 -5.31 5.93 3.01
CA THR A 112 -5.13 4.70 2.23
C THR A 112 -5.82 3.51 2.90
N PHE A 113 -5.60 3.29 4.20
CA PHE A 113 -6.25 2.19 4.92
C PHE A 113 -7.78 2.39 5.03
N ALA A 114 -8.26 3.63 5.13
CA ALA A 114 -9.70 3.93 5.10
C ALA A 114 -10.33 3.55 3.75
N LYS A 115 -9.70 3.94 2.63
CA LYS A 115 -10.11 3.59 1.27
C LYS A 115 -10.12 2.08 1.04
N VAL A 116 -9.08 1.37 1.43
CA VAL A 116 -9.01 -0.09 1.29
C VAL A 116 -10.12 -0.79 2.08
N ARG A 117 -10.43 -0.32 3.30
CA ARG A 117 -11.56 -0.86 4.08
C ARG A 117 -12.91 -0.57 3.44
N GLU A 118 -13.10 0.63 2.88
CA GLU A 118 -14.34 0.94 2.17
C GLU A 118 -14.51 0.07 0.92
N LEU A 119 -13.45 -0.09 0.14
CA LEU A 119 -13.44 -0.98 -1.02
C LEU A 119 -13.78 -2.43 -0.61
N SER A 120 -13.19 -2.92 0.48
CA SER A 120 -13.52 -4.25 1.02
C SER A 120 -15.00 -4.37 1.39
N ARG A 121 -15.56 -3.37 2.07
CA ARG A 121 -16.99 -3.35 2.43
C ARG A 121 -17.88 -3.35 1.19
N ASN A 122 -17.55 -2.56 0.17
CA ASN A 122 -18.34 -2.49 -1.06
C ASN A 122 -18.31 -3.83 -1.80
N ILE A 123 -17.14 -4.45 -1.96
CA ILE A 123 -17.00 -5.78 -2.58
C ILE A 123 -17.81 -6.83 -1.83
N ASN A 124 -17.69 -6.88 -0.50
CA ASN A 124 -18.47 -7.81 0.31
C ASN A 124 -19.98 -7.56 0.19
N GLY A 125 -20.41 -6.30 0.12
CA GLY A 125 -21.82 -5.94 -0.08
C GLY A 125 -22.36 -6.43 -1.41
N ILE A 126 -21.60 -6.28 -2.51
CA ILE A 126 -21.97 -6.80 -3.84
C ILE A 126 -22.20 -8.33 -3.78
N MET A 127 -21.35 -9.06 -3.06
CA MET A 127 -21.46 -10.51 -2.92
C MET A 127 -22.64 -10.97 -2.06
N GLN A 128 -23.19 -10.09 -1.21
CA GLN A 128 -24.26 -10.42 -0.26
C GLN A 128 -25.65 -10.01 -0.73
N THR A 129 -25.75 -9.02 -1.64
CA THR A 129 -27.03 -8.55 -2.16
C THR A 129 -27.38 -9.19 -3.51
N THR A 130 -28.67 -9.45 -3.73
CA THR A 130 -29.23 -9.89 -5.02
C THR A 130 -29.92 -8.76 -5.78
N ASP A 131 -29.99 -7.55 -5.20
CA ASP A 131 -30.58 -6.38 -5.84
C ASP A 131 -29.59 -5.78 -6.85
N GLU A 132 -29.93 -5.83 -8.14
CA GLU A 132 -29.10 -5.33 -9.23
C GLU A 132 -28.77 -3.81 -9.10
N THR A 133 -29.69 -3.02 -8.54
CA THR A 133 -29.48 -1.58 -8.35
C THR A 133 -28.48 -1.30 -7.24
N GLU A 134 -28.54 -2.08 -6.16
CA GLU A 134 -27.59 -2.01 -5.06
C GLU A 134 -26.20 -2.51 -5.50
N GLN A 135 -26.14 -3.64 -6.22
CA GLN A 135 -24.89 -4.15 -6.80
C GLN A 135 -24.22 -3.10 -7.68
N LYS A 136 -24.99 -2.44 -8.57
CA LYS A 136 -24.46 -1.39 -9.45
C LYS A 136 -23.94 -0.19 -8.65
N SER A 137 -24.69 0.26 -7.64
CA SER A 137 -24.26 1.38 -6.79
C SER A 137 -22.96 1.09 -6.04
N LEU A 138 -22.81 -0.10 -5.47
CA LEU A 138 -21.59 -0.53 -4.78
C LEU A 138 -20.41 -0.70 -5.74
N ALA A 139 -20.65 -1.20 -6.96
CA ALA A 139 -19.63 -1.28 -7.99
C ALA A 139 -19.13 0.10 -8.42
N ASP A 140 -20.04 1.06 -8.64
CA ASP A 140 -19.70 2.43 -8.99
C ASP A 140 -18.87 3.12 -7.90
N ARG A 141 -19.22 2.92 -6.62
CA ARG A 141 -18.42 3.42 -5.49
C ARG A 141 -17.05 2.77 -5.41
N SER A 142 -16.98 1.45 -5.64
CA SER A 142 -15.71 0.72 -5.68
C SER A 142 -14.78 1.24 -6.78
N ASN A 143 -15.33 1.53 -7.96
CA ASN A 143 -14.58 2.09 -9.09
C ASN A 143 -13.98 3.46 -8.76
N LYS A 144 -14.74 4.35 -8.10
CA LYS A 144 -14.23 5.65 -7.64
C LYS A 144 -13.07 5.52 -6.66
N ILE A 145 -13.18 4.59 -5.69
CA ILE A 145 -12.08 4.35 -4.74
C ILE A 145 -10.84 3.83 -5.47
N LEU A 146 -11.02 2.96 -6.48
CA LEU A 146 -9.91 2.48 -7.30
C LEU A 146 -9.30 3.58 -8.16
N GLU A 147 -10.06 4.59 -8.58
CA GLU A 147 -9.53 5.79 -9.23
C GLU A 147 -8.61 6.57 -8.32
N GLU A 148 -8.98 6.73 -7.06
CA GLU A 148 -8.17 7.48 -6.12
C GLU A 148 -6.94 6.71 -5.59
N ILE A 149 -7.00 5.38 -5.59
CA ILE A 149 -5.86 4.51 -5.22
C ILE A 149 -4.85 4.42 -6.37
N ILE A 150 -5.35 4.35 -7.59
CA ILE A 150 -4.54 4.32 -8.80
C ILE A 150 -4.35 5.77 -9.23
N ASP A 151 -3.58 6.52 -8.43
CA ASP A 151 -3.06 7.79 -8.89
C ASP A 151 -2.11 7.45 -10.04
N VAL A 152 -2.61 7.53 -11.28
CA VAL A 152 -1.84 7.33 -12.49
C VAL A 152 -0.86 8.49 -12.51
N ALA A 153 0.38 8.25 -12.09
CA ALA A 153 1.44 9.24 -12.20
C ALA A 153 1.41 9.82 -13.63
N ASP A 154 1.26 11.14 -13.72
CA ASP A 154 1.26 11.89 -14.98
C ASP A 154 2.50 11.57 -15.85
N ASP A 155 3.56 11.01 -15.25
CA ASP A 155 4.78 10.56 -15.94
C ASP A 155 4.56 9.40 -16.94
N ILE A 156 3.43 8.68 -16.90
CA ILE A 156 3.05 7.72 -17.97
C ILE A 156 2.39 8.46 -19.17
N LEU A 157 2.04 9.74 -19.02
CA LEU A 157 1.28 10.51 -20.00
C LEU A 157 2.15 11.29 -20.99
N THR A 158 3.46 11.38 -20.80
CA THR A 158 4.38 12.08 -21.70
C THR A 158 5.27 11.13 -22.48
N ASP A 159 4.69 10.47 -23.49
CA ASP A 159 5.46 10.19 -24.71
C ASP A 159 4.80 11.00 -25.83
N GLU A 160 5.42 12.14 -26.12
CA GLU A 160 5.23 12.88 -27.35
C GLU A 160 5.81 12.07 -28.50
N GLN A 161 5.02 11.18 -29.12
CA GLN A 161 5.26 10.78 -30.52
C GLN A 161 3.95 10.71 -31.30
N ASP A 162 3.94 11.50 -32.35
CA ASP A 162 3.06 11.58 -33.52
C ASP A 162 1.87 10.61 -33.61
N GLY A 163 0.67 11.19 -33.66
CA GLY A 163 -0.31 11.00 -34.74
C GLY A 163 -0.92 9.62 -35.00
N GLU A 164 -0.58 8.59 -34.25
CA GLU A 164 -1.15 7.25 -34.41
C GLU A 164 -2.13 6.93 -33.25
N LEU A 165 -3.30 6.37 -33.59
CA LEU A 165 -4.29 5.88 -32.64
C LEU A 165 -3.74 4.63 -31.93
N ILE A 166 -2.89 4.84 -30.93
CA ILE A 166 -2.39 3.74 -30.09
C ILE A 166 -3.41 3.51 -28.98
N GLU A 167 -4.03 2.33 -29.01
CA GLU A 167 -4.79 1.81 -27.87
C GLU A 167 -3.81 1.15 -26.90
N THR A 168 -3.50 1.82 -25.80
CA THR A 168 -2.70 1.23 -24.72
C THR A 168 -3.64 0.78 -23.60
N VAL A 169 -3.58 -0.50 -23.22
CA VAL A 169 -4.26 -1.02 -22.04
C VAL A 169 -3.24 -1.25 -20.94
N THR A 170 -3.22 -0.37 -19.94
CA THR A 170 -2.38 -0.53 -18.76
C THR A 170 -3.17 -1.24 -17.67
N LYS A 171 -2.72 -2.42 -17.26
CA LYS A 171 -3.33 -3.19 -16.18
C LYS A 171 -2.58 -2.95 -14.87
N PHE A 172 -3.28 -2.40 -13.88
CA PHE A 172 -2.79 -2.26 -12.51
C PHE A 172 -3.35 -3.40 -11.68
N GLU A 173 -2.50 -4.08 -10.90
CA GLU A 173 -2.89 -5.17 -10.01
C GLU A 173 -2.51 -4.83 -8.57
N PHE A 174 -3.49 -4.89 -7.67
CA PHE A 174 -3.35 -4.65 -6.25
C PHE A 174 -3.73 -5.90 -5.48
N ASN A 175 -2.91 -6.28 -4.50
CA ASN A 175 -3.25 -7.34 -3.58
C ASN A 175 -3.72 -6.72 -2.26
N LEU A 176 -5.02 -6.80 -1.99
CA LEU A 176 -5.63 -6.28 -0.77
C LEU A 176 -5.69 -7.33 0.35
N GLY A 177 -5.08 -8.49 0.15
CA GLY A 177 -5.08 -9.62 1.07
C GLY A 177 -6.36 -10.44 1.14
N PHE A 178 -7.52 -9.81 0.97
CA PHE A 178 -8.80 -10.49 0.81
C PHE A 178 -9.23 -10.63 -0.66
N ALA A 179 -8.64 -9.82 -1.54
CA ALA A 179 -8.91 -9.85 -2.97
C ALA A 179 -7.68 -9.41 -3.75
N LYS A 180 -7.46 -10.05 -4.89
CA LYS A 180 -6.62 -9.48 -5.95
C LYS A 180 -7.52 -8.60 -6.80
N VAL A 181 -7.27 -7.29 -6.80
CA VAL A 181 -8.03 -6.33 -7.58
C VAL A 181 -7.18 -5.94 -8.78
N SER A 182 -7.77 -5.99 -9.97
CA SER A 182 -7.11 -5.49 -11.17
C SER A 182 -7.97 -4.49 -11.89
N ARG A 183 -7.35 -3.39 -12.33
CA ARG A 183 -7.98 -2.40 -13.18
C ARG A 183 -7.21 -2.31 -14.49
N SER A 184 -7.93 -2.36 -15.60
CA SER A 184 -7.39 -2.07 -16.93
C SER A 184 -7.83 -0.68 -17.34
N ILE A 185 -6.86 0.20 -17.63
CA ILE A 185 -7.11 1.54 -18.15
C ILE A 185 -6.79 1.53 -19.64
N LYS A 186 -7.78 1.86 -20.47
CA LYS A 186 -7.63 1.98 -21.92
C LYS A 186 -7.38 3.45 -22.27
N LYS A 187 -6.18 3.77 -22.76
CA LYS A 187 -5.85 5.09 -23.34
C LYS A 187 -6.07 5.03 -24.84
N ILE A 188 -6.73 6.05 -25.38
CA ILE A 188 -6.85 6.30 -26.81
C ILE A 188 -6.08 7.58 -27.06
N GLN A 189 -4.88 7.48 -27.62
CA GLN A 189 -4.11 8.66 -28.05
C GLN A 189 -4.66 9.09 -29.42
N LYS A 190 -4.98 10.38 -29.59
CA LYS A 190 -5.57 10.93 -30.82
C LYS A 190 -4.63 11.94 -31.45
#